data_AF-A0A392RES0-F1
#
_entry.id   AF-A0A392RES0-F1
#
_cell.length_a   1.000
_cell.length_b   1.000
_cell.length_c   1.000
_cell.angle_alpha   90.00
_cell.angle_beta   90.00
_cell.angle_gamma   90.00
#
_symmetry.space_group_name_H-M   'P 1'
#
loop_
_entity.id
_entity.type
_entity.pdbx_description
1 polymer ?
#
loop_
_entity_poly.entity_id
_entity_poly.type
_entity_poly.pdbx_seq_one_letter_code
_entity_poly.pdbx_strand_id
1 'polypeptide(L)'
;MGLSNFNGTVIKSVLAGVEITISRAHLAKLLDIEDNGMKISEFKHENYYRQNIKKELYDAEKIAGKAKSMKNLYVVLFKVLISNIIPRSGGTDTISWEHQHFL
;
A
#
# COMPACT_ATOMS: atom_id res chain seq x y z
N MET A 1 29.88 -8.58 -12.45
CA MET A 1 29.51 -8.68 -11.02
C MET A 1 28.38 -9.69 -10.93
N GLY A 2 28.56 -10.83 -10.24
CA GLY A 2 27.62 -11.97 -10.22
C GLY A 2 26.31 -11.71 -9.46
N LEU A 3 25.58 -10.67 -9.87
CA LEU A 3 24.27 -10.32 -9.34
C LEU A 3 23.20 -11.13 -10.09
N SER A 4 22.26 -11.69 -9.35
CA SER A 4 21.11 -12.38 -9.93
C SER A 4 20.21 -11.38 -10.68
N ASN A 5 19.48 -11.86 -11.68
CA ASN A 5 18.52 -11.02 -12.42
C ASN A 5 17.50 -10.40 -11.47
N PHE A 6 17.21 -9.11 -11.66
CA PHE A 6 16.20 -8.40 -10.88
C PHE A 6 14.81 -8.87 -11.31
N ASN A 7 14.11 -9.57 -10.41
CA ASN A 7 12.75 -10.08 -10.65
C ASN A 7 11.66 -9.28 -9.90
N GLY A 8 12.04 -8.22 -9.18
CA GLY A 8 11.14 -7.39 -8.40
C GLY A 8 11.66 -7.06 -7.01
N THR A 9 10.93 -6.19 -6.31
CA THR A 9 11.23 -5.82 -4.93
C THR A 9 10.88 -6.97 -3.99
N VAL A 10 11.84 -7.39 -3.18
CA VAL A 10 11.67 -8.44 -2.18
C VAL A 10 12.24 -7.96 -0.85
N ILE A 11 11.66 -8.42 0.25
CA ILE A 11 12.22 -8.25 1.59
C ILE A 11 13.06 -9.48 1.87
N LYS A 12 14.36 -9.27 2.09
CA LYS A 12 15.29 -10.33 2.50
C LYS A 12 15.62 -10.16 3.96
N SER A 13 15.54 -11.24 4.73
CA SER A 13 15.92 -11.29 6.13
C SER A 13 16.62 -12.60 6.43
N VAL A 14 17.48 -12.63 7.44
CA VAL A 14 18.13 -13.86 7.92
C VAL A 14 17.69 -14.11 9.34
N LEU A 15 17.02 -15.24 9.58
CA LEU A 15 16.57 -15.65 10.91
C LEU A 15 17.23 -16.98 11.26
N ALA A 16 18.03 -16.99 12.34
CA ALA A 16 18.75 -18.18 12.81
C ALA A 16 19.58 -18.89 11.70
N GLY A 17 20.17 -18.12 10.77
CA GLY A 17 20.95 -18.65 9.66
C GLY A 17 20.13 -19.10 8.44
N VAL A 18 18.80 -19.00 8.50
CA VAL A 18 17.91 -19.26 7.37
C VAL A 18 17.64 -17.97 6.62
N GLU A 19 17.94 -17.93 5.32
CA GLU A 19 17.59 -16.80 4.46
C GLU A 19 16.09 -16.86 4.09
N ILE A 20 15.35 -15.85 4.53
CA ILE A 20 13.93 -15.68 4.27
C ILE A 20 13.76 -14.58 3.23
N THR A 21 13.05 -14.90 2.16
CA THR A 21 12.68 -13.92 1.13
C THR A 21 11.15 -13.78 1.07
N ILE A 22 10.65 -12.58 1.34
CA ILE A 22 9.23 -12.23 1.24
C ILE A 22 9.02 -11.43 -0.04
N SER A 23 8.18 -11.95 -0.94
CA SER A 23 7.80 -11.31 -2.21
C SER A 23 6.34 -10.86 -2.18
N ARG A 24 5.91 -10.14 -3.23
CA ARG A 24 4.50 -9.74 -3.40
C ARG A 24 3.55 -10.94 -3.40
N ALA A 25 3.94 -12.03 -4.07
CA ALA A 25 3.18 -13.28 -4.13
C ALA A 25 2.90 -13.88 -2.74
N HIS A 26 3.86 -13.76 -1.80
CA HIS A 26 3.66 -14.25 -0.44
C HIS A 26 2.61 -13.45 0.31
N LEU A 27 2.59 -12.12 0.12
CA LEU A 27 1.57 -11.25 0.71
C LEU A 27 0.18 -11.47 0.07
N ALA A 28 0.13 -11.62 -1.25
CA ALA A 28 -1.11 -11.90 -1.97
C ALA A 28 -1.74 -13.22 -1.47
N LYS A 29 -0.92 -14.28 -1.34
CA LYS A 29 -1.37 -15.56 -0.79
C LYS A 29 -1.83 -15.46 0.67
N LEU A 30 -1.19 -14.63 1.49
CA LEU A 30 -1.57 -14.43 2.88
C LEU A 30 -2.92 -13.71 3.03
N LEU A 31 -3.23 -12.82 2.08
CA LEU A 31 -4.48 -12.06 2.03
C LEU A 31 -5.59 -12.75 1.23
N ASP A 32 -5.32 -13.94 0.66
CA ASP A 32 -6.21 -14.68 -0.23
C ASP A 32 -6.69 -13.84 -1.44
N ILE A 33 -5.77 -13.08 -2.03
CA ILE A 33 -6.01 -12.27 -3.23
C ILE A 33 -5.14 -12.77 -4.39
N GLU A 34 -5.61 -12.54 -5.61
CA GLU A 34 -4.80 -12.79 -6.80
C GLU A 34 -3.56 -11.90 -6.79
N ASP A 35 -2.40 -12.46 -7.14
CA ASP A 35 -1.16 -11.70 -7.31
C ASP A 35 -1.17 -10.93 -8.65
N ASN A 36 -2.14 -10.05 -8.81
CA ASN A 36 -2.36 -9.23 -10.00
C ASN A 36 -2.43 -7.72 -9.63
N GLY A 37 -2.47 -6.85 -10.63
CA GLY A 37 -2.56 -5.41 -10.41
C GLY A 37 -1.25 -4.64 -10.63
N MET A 38 -1.42 -3.37 -11.00
CA MET A 38 -0.35 -2.47 -11.43
C MET A 38 -0.03 -1.46 -10.32
N LYS A 39 1.19 -0.91 -10.33
CA LYS A 39 1.58 0.09 -9.33
C LYS A 39 0.95 1.43 -9.69
N ILE A 40 0.20 2.04 -8.78
CA ILE A 40 -0.39 3.38 -9.01
C ILE A 40 0.70 4.42 -9.34
N SER A 41 1.91 4.25 -8.82
CA SER A 41 3.05 5.13 -9.12
C SER A 41 3.50 5.11 -10.59
N GLU A 42 3.12 4.09 -11.38
CA GLU A 42 3.36 4.04 -12.83
C GLU A 42 2.38 4.95 -13.59
N PHE A 43 1.23 5.28 -13.00
CA PHE A 43 0.18 6.12 -13.57
C PHE A 43 0.21 7.56 -13.06
N LYS A 44 1.37 8.04 -12.60
CA LYS A 44 1.53 9.39 -12.01
C LYS A 44 0.97 10.54 -12.86
N HIS A 45 1.02 10.41 -14.17
CA HIS A 45 0.55 11.44 -15.12
C HIS A 45 -0.91 11.25 -15.53
N GLU A 46 -1.53 10.12 -15.20
CA GLU A 46 -2.91 9.79 -15.56
C GLU A 46 -3.86 10.11 -14.42
N ASN A 47 -4.38 11.34 -14.45
CA ASN A 47 -5.30 11.85 -13.43
C ASN A 47 -6.63 11.07 -13.35
N TYR A 48 -6.99 10.33 -14.39
CA TYR A 48 -8.24 9.57 -14.47
C TYR A 48 -8.32 8.47 -13.39
N TYR A 49 -7.31 7.60 -13.32
CA TYR A 49 -7.29 6.50 -12.33
C TYR A 49 -7.26 7.04 -10.91
N ARG A 50 -6.45 8.07 -10.67
CA ARG A 50 -6.34 8.75 -9.37
C ARG A 50 -7.68 9.36 -8.91
N GLN A 51 -8.44 9.96 -9.81
CA GLN A 51 -9.77 10.50 -9.48
C GLN A 51 -10.79 9.40 -9.20
N ASN A 52 -10.79 8.32 -9.98
CA ASN A 52 -11.70 7.19 -9.76
C ASN A 52 -11.43 6.49 -8.42
N ILE A 53 -10.16 6.23 -8.10
CA ILE A 53 -9.79 5.61 -6.82
C ILE A 53 -10.20 6.52 -5.65
N LYS A 54 -10.05 7.84 -5.78
CA LYS A 54 -10.50 8.79 -4.75
C LYS A 54 -12.02 8.78 -4.57
N LYS A 55 -12.80 8.73 -5.65
CA LYS A 55 -14.27 8.59 -5.58
C LYS A 55 -14.72 7.29 -4.94
N GLU A 56 -13.94 6.23 -5.15
CA GLU A 56 -14.26 4.93 -4.58
C GLU A 56 -13.95 4.87 -3.09
N LEU A 57 -12.82 5.44 -2.65
CA LEU A 57 -12.36 5.39 -1.27
C LEU A 57 -13.07 6.37 -0.32
N TYR A 58 -13.46 7.56 -0.80
CA TYR A 58 -13.95 8.67 0.04
C TYR A 58 -15.39 9.06 -0.30
N ASP A 59 -16.19 9.40 0.72
CA ASP A 59 -17.55 9.93 0.53
C ASP A 59 -17.53 11.42 0.15
N ALA A 60 -16.49 12.15 0.56
CA ALA A 60 -16.32 13.57 0.27
C ALA A 60 -14.94 13.85 -0.34
N GLU A 61 -14.90 14.14 -1.66
CA GLU A 61 -13.67 14.42 -2.41
C GLU A 61 -12.83 15.57 -1.81
N LYS A 62 -13.48 16.56 -1.16
CA LYS A 62 -12.83 17.73 -0.56
C LYS A 62 -11.96 17.43 0.68
N ILE A 63 -12.10 16.25 1.29
CA ILE A 63 -11.34 15.84 2.49
C ILE A 63 -10.56 14.54 2.19
N ALA A 64 -10.18 14.30 0.93
CA ALA A 64 -9.35 13.15 0.59
C ALA A 64 -8.02 13.19 1.36
N GLY A 65 -7.67 12.07 2.03
CA GLY A 65 -6.43 11.93 2.79
C GLY A 65 -6.59 11.82 4.32
N LYS A 66 -7.81 11.95 4.85
CA LYS A 66 -8.10 11.69 6.27
C LYS A 66 -8.90 10.39 6.42
N ALA A 67 -8.62 9.62 7.46
CA ALA A 67 -9.39 8.41 7.74
C ALA A 67 -10.89 8.71 7.94
N LYS A 68 -11.22 9.85 8.57
CA LYS A 68 -12.60 10.25 8.88
C LYS A 68 -13.51 10.45 7.65
N SER A 69 -12.94 10.69 6.47
CA SER A 69 -13.67 10.92 5.23
C SER A 69 -13.73 9.70 4.30
N MET A 70 -13.07 8.59 4.67
CA MET A 70 -13.17 7.33 3.94
C MET A 70 -14.49 6.62 4.24
N LYS A 71 -14.95 5.80 3.30
CA LYS A 71 -16.08 4.90 3.54
C LYS A 71 -15.74 3.93 4.66
N ASN A 72 -16.73 3.58 5.48
CA ASN A 72 -16.56 2.75 6.69
C ASN A 72 -15.75 1.46 6.46
N LEU A 73 -15.96 0.79 5.32
CA LEU A 73 -15.23 -0.44 4.96
C LEU A 73 -13.72 -0.21 4.84
N TYR A 74 -13.31 0.90 4.21
CA TYR A 74 -11.89 1.22 4.03
C TYR A 74 -11.25 1.80 5.29
N VAL A 75 -12.03 2.46 6.17
CA VAL A 75 -11.53 2.98 7.46
C VAL A 75 -10.97 1.86 8.33
N VAL A 76 -11.68 0.73 8.42
CA VAL A 76 -11.25 -0.42 9.23
C VAL A 76 -9.94 -0.98 8.67
N LEU A 77 -9.89 -1.22 7.36
CA LEU A 77 -8.71 -1.75 6.69
C LEU A 77 -7.50 -0.81 6.85
N PHE A 78 -7.74 0.49 6.66
CA PHE A 78 -6.73 1.54 6.84
C PHE A 78 -6.18 1.56 8.26
N LYS A 79 -7.05 1.51 9.28
CA LYS A 79 -6.61 1.46 10.69
C LYS A 79 -5.78 0.23 11.00
N VAL A 80 -6.14 -0.94 10.47
CA VAL A 80 -5.35 -2.18 10.63
C VAL A 80 -3.96 -2.03 10.01
N LEU A 81 -3.88 -1.49 8.79
CA LEU A 81 -2.62 -1.28 8.07
C LEU A 81 -1.69 -0.29 8.81
N ILE A 82 -2.18 0.88 9.21
CA ILE A 82 -1.35 1.89 9.91
C ILE A 82 -0.96 1.49 11.33
N SER A 83 -1.74 0.62 11.98
CA SER A 83 -1.48 0.23 13.37
C SER A 83 -0.46 -0.90 13.46
N ASN A 84 -0.40 -1.78 12.44
CA ASN A 84 0.34 -3.02 12.52
C ASN A 84 1.45 -3.18 11.47
N ILE A 85 1.32 -2.55 10.29
CA ILE A 85 2.18 -2.85 9.14
C ILE A 85 3.00 -1.62 8.74
N ILE A 86 2.38 -0.45 8.66
CA ILE A 86 3.04 0.77 8.18
C ILE A 86 3.62 1.55 9.36
N PRO A 87 4.94 1.84 9.39
CA PRO A 87 5.53 2.68 10.42
C PRO A 87 4.91 4.08 10.36
N ARG A 88 4.35 4.52 11.50
CA ARG A 88 3.65 5.80 11.59
C ARG A 88 4.62 6.97 11.44
N SER A 89 4.42 7.78 10.40
CA SER A 89 5.10 9.07 10.19
C SER A 89 4.05 10.19 10.05
N GLY A 90 3.39 10.55 11.16
CA GLY A 90 2.35 11.60 11.18
C GLY A 90 1.33 11.47 12.32
N GLY A 91 0.30 12.32 12.29
CA GLY A 91 -0.83 12.30 13.24
C GLY A 91 -1.73 11.06 13.11
N THR A 92 -2.51 10.76 14.14
CA THR A 92 -3.29 9.50 14.28
C THR A 92 -4.36 9.28 13.21
N ASP A 93 -4.77 10.32 12.49
CA ASP A 93 -5.84 10.29 11.48
C ASP A 93 -5.38 10.66 10.06
N THR A 94 -4.07 10.84 9.86
CA THR A 94 -3.50 11.32 8.60
C THR A 94 -2.75 10.21 7.89
N ILE A 95 -3.03 10.02 6.61
CA ILE A 95 -2.17 9.23 5.72
C ILE A 95 -0.81 9.93 5.68
N SER A 96 0.29 9.21 5.92
CA SER A 96 1.61 9.85 5.84
C SER A 96 1.89 10.34 4.44
N TRP A 97 2.72 11.39 4.32
CA TRP A 97 2.95 12.09 3.06
C TRP A 97 3.39 11.15 1.92
N GLU A 98 4.23 10.16 2.24
CA GLU A 98 4.65 9.09 1.32
C GLU A 98 3.48 8.24 0.80
N HIS A 99 2.51 7.91 1.66
CA HIS A 99 1.33 7.11 1.30
C HIS A 99 0.21 7.94 0.66
N GLN A 100 0.23 9.26 0.86
CA GLN A 100 -0.75 10.18 0.28
C GLN A 100 -0.54 10.36 -1.23
N HIS A 101 0.68 10.10 -1.71
CA HIS A 101 1.07 10.14 -3.12
C HIS A 101 1.03 8.76 -3.82
N PHE A 102 0.79 7.69 -3.05
CA PHE A 102 0.44 6.39 -3.62
C PHE A 102 -0.99 6.34 -4.18
N LEU A 103 -1.82 7.32 -3.82
CA LEU A 103 -3.13 7.60 -4.40
C LEU A 103 -3.07 8.85 -5.25
#